data_AF-A0A971LXN9-F1
#
_entry.id   AF-A0A971LXN9-F1
#
_cell.length_a   1.000
_cell.length_b   1.000
_cell.length_c   1.000
_cell.angle_alpha   90.00
_cell.angle_beta   90.00
_cell.angle_gamma   90.00
#
_symmetry.space_group_name_H-M   'P 1'
#
loop_
_entity.id
_entity.type
_entity.pdbx_description
1 polymer ?
#
loop_
_entity_poly.entity_id
_entity_poly.type
_entity_poly.pdbx_seq_one_letter_code
_entity_poly.pdbx_strand_id
1 'polypeptide(L)'
;MWSIVGALLLGIILGRSGLLPEKIFTWTEKITVIGLIILLFTMGLGIGGDPQVFNNLDSLGLQAFVLASGSILGSILIAWFLQKRYFGGEKK
;
A
#
# COMPACT_ATOMS: atom_id res chain seq x y z
N MET A 1 17.09 0.90 -2.98
CA MET A 1 16.17 1.92 -2.39
C MET A 1 16.25 3.25 -3.12
N TRP A 2 17.45 3.82 -3.37
CA TRP A 2 17.59 5.10 -4.10
C TRP A 2 16.88 5.13 -5.45
N SER A 3 16.91 4.03 -6.20
CA SER A 3 16.22 3.92 -7.50
C SER A 3 14.70 4.03 -7.38
N ILE A 4 14.10 3.53 -6.30
CA ILE A 4 12.66 3.60 -6.06
C ILE A 4 12.27 5.04 -5.76
N VAL A 5 13.05 5.70 -4.90
CA VAL A 5 12.84 7.12 -4.56
C VAL A 5 12.99 7.98 -5.82
N GLY A 6 14.01 7.74 -6.64
CA GLY A 6 14.21 8.44 -7.91
C GLY A 6 13.05 8.27 -8.89
N ALA A 7 12.55 7.03 -9.07
CA ALA A 7 11.39 6.76 -9.92
C ALA A 7 10.12 7.47 -9.42
N LEU A 8 9.91 7.53 -8.10
CA LEU A 8 8.76 8.19 -7.49
C LEU A 8 8.81 9.72 -7.68
N LEU A 9 9.99 10.31 -7.50
CA LEU A 9 10.21 11.74 -7.78
C LEU A 9 10.00 12.07 -9.27
N LEU A 10 10.53 11.26 -10.17
CA LEU A 10 10.30 11.41 -11.61
C LEU A 10 8.81 11.29 -11.95
N GLY A 11 8.09 10.34 -11.36
CA GLY A 11 6.65 10.18 -11.53
C GLY A 11 5.86 11.43 -11.11
N ILE A 12 6.21 12.05 -9.97
CA ILE A 12 5.59 13.30 -9.50
C ILE A 12 5.88 14.46 -10.47
N ILE A 13 7.13 14.61 -10.91
CA ILE A 13 7.52 15.67 -11.85
C ILE A 13 6.77 15.49 -13.18
N LEU A 14 6.75 14.28 -13.74
CA LEU A 14 6.05 13.97 -14.99
C LEU A 14 4.53 14.19 -14.86
N GLY A 15 3.93 13.79 -13.73
CA GLY A 15 2.51 14.02 -13.46
C GLY A 15 2.15 15.50 -13.33
N ARG A 16 3.05 16.33 -12.77
CA ARG A 16 2.84 17.77 -12.61
C ARG A 16 3.08 18.57 -13.88
N SER A 17 3.94 18.11 -14.78
CA SER A 17 4.34 18.86 -15.97
C SER A 17 3.19 19.20 -16.94
N GLY A 18 1.97 18.67 -16.75
CA GLY A 18 0.79 19.05 -17.55
C GLY A 18 0.86 18.66 -19.03
N LEU A 19 1.90 17.93 -19.42
CA LEU A 19 2.17 17.46 -20.79
C LEU A 19 1.38 16.19 -21.16
N LEU A 20 0.67 15.60 -20.20
CA LEU A 20 0.00 14.31 -20.36
C LEU A 20 -1.48 14.53 -20.71
N PRO A 21 -1.98 13.98 -21.83
CA PRO A 21 -3.40 13.99 -22.16
C PRO A 21 -4.23 13.32 -21.05
N GLU A 22 -5.43 13.83 -20.76
CA GLU A 22 -6.34 13.25 -19.76
C GLU A 22 -6.64 11.76 -20.00
N LYS A 23 -6.58 11.33 -21.26
CA LYS A 23 -6.73 9.92 -21.62
C LYS A 23 -5.68 9.05 -20.93
N ILE A 24 -4.43 9.49 -20.82
CA ILE A 24 -3.35 8.74 -20.15
C ILE A 24 -3.69 8.48 -18.68
N PHE A 25 -4.27 9.47 -17.98
CA PHE A 25 -4.67 9.32 -16.57
C PHE A 25 -5.71 8.20 -16.38
N THR A 26 -6.63 8.02 -17.33
CA THR A 26 -7.59 6.91 -17.30
C THR A 26 -6.93 5.54 -17.52
N TRP A 27 -5.87 5.48 -18.34
CA TRP A 27 -5.10 4.25 -18.54
C TRP A 27 -4.19 3.94 -17.37
N THR A 28 -3.70 4.96 -16.65
CA THR A 28 -2.83 4.80 -15.48
C THR A 28 -3.48 3.90 -14.43
N GLU A 29 -4.76 4.12 -14.10
CA GLU A 29 -5.48 3.30 -13.12
C GLU A 29 -5.47 1.82 -13.52
N LYS A 30 -5.83 1.50 -14.77
CA LYS A 30 -5.84 0.12 -15.28
C LYS A 30 -4.46 -0.50 -15.28
N ILE A 31 -3.43 0.24 -15.73
CA ILE A 31 -2.04 -0.24 -15.77
C ILE A 31 -1.53 -0.51 -14.35
N THR A 32 -1.82 0.37 -13.38
CA THR A 32 -1.43 0.17 -11.99
C THR A 32 -2.10 -1.07 -11.41
N VAL A 33 -3.40 -1.27 -11.61
CA VAL A 33 -4.12 -2.45 -11.11
C VAL A 33 -3.56 -3.73 -11.73
N ILE A 34 -3.35 -3.77 -13.05
CA ILE A 34 -2.74 -4.93 -13.72
C ILE A 34 -1.33 -5.19 -13.17
N GLY A 35 -0.53 -4.13 -12.97
CA GLY A 35 0.78 -4.23 -12.36
C GLY A 35 0.76 -4.77 -10.93
N LEU A 36 -0.19 -4.33 -10.10
CA LEU A 36 -0.40 -4.84 -8.75
C LEU A 36 -0.77 -6.32 -8.75
N ILE A 37 -1.64 -6.75 -9.67
CA ILE A 37 -2.00 -8.17 -9.81
C ILE A 37 -0.76 -9.00 -10.15
N ILE A 38 0.02 -8.59 -11.16
CA ILE A 38 1.24 -9.29 -11.56
C ILE A 38 2.24 -9.34 -10.40
N LEU A 39 2.45 -8.21 -9.72
CA LEU A 39 3.36 -8.10 -8.58
C LEU A 39 2.95 -9.04 -7.44
N LEU A 40 1.68 -8.99 -7.02
CA LEU A 40 1.14 -9.82 -5.94
C LEU A 40 1.21 -11.30 -6.32
N PHE A 41 0.96 -11.63 -7.59
CA PHE A 41 1.07 -13.00 -8.08
C PHE A 41 2.52 -13.50 -8.01
N THR A 42 3.49 -12.73 -8.51
CA THR A 42 4.91 -13.09 -8.42
C THR A 42 5.38 -13.19 -6.97
N MET A 43 4.95 -12.27 -6.10
CA MET A 43 5.26 -12.33 -4.67
C MET A 43 4.68 -13.58 -4.02
N GLY A 44 3.42 -13.92 -4.32
CA GLY A 44 2.76 -15.12 -3.82
C GLY A 44 3.45 -16.41 -4.27
N LEU A 45 3.84 -16.49 -5.55
CA LEU A 45 4.64 -17.62 -6.05
C LEU A 45 5.99 -17.74 -5.34
N GLY A 46 6.69 -16.61 -5.14
CA GLY A 46 7.97 -16.59 -4.44
C GLY A 46 7.86 -17.09 -3.01
N ILE A 47 6.83 -16.64 -2.28
CA ILE A 47 6.60 -17.04 -0.88
C ILE A 47 6.14 -18.51 -0.80
N GLY A 48 5.23 -18.93 -1.68
CA GLY A 48 4.68 -20.29 -1.68
C GLY A 48 5.68 -21.38 -2.09
N GLY A 49 6.68 -21.01 -2.89
CA GLY A 49 7.77 -21.91 -3.29
C GLY A 49 8.95 -21.96 -2.32
N ASP A 50 8.97 -21.13 -1.28
CA ASP A 50 10.05 -21.07 -0.29
C ASP A 50 9.78 -22.07 0.87
N PRO A 51 10.57 -23.15 1.00
CA PRO A 51 10.39 -24.14 2.06
C PRO A 51 10.59 -23.56 3.47
N GLN A 52 11.39 -22.49 3.61
CA GLN A 52 11.57 -21.83 4.90
C GLN A 52 10.29 -21.12 5.32
N VAL A 53 9.62 -20.44 4.39
CA VAL A 53 8.33 -19.83 4.70
C VAL A 53 7.31 -20.92 5.00
N PHE A 54 7.22 -21.95 4.15
CA PHE A 54 6.27 -23.06 4.33
C PHE A 54 6.41 -23.76 5.69
N ASN A 55 7.65 -24.07 6.11
CA ASN A 55 7.93 -24.71 7.39
C ASN A 55 7.71 -23.78 8.60
N ASN A 56 7.82 -22.46 8.41
CA ASN A 56 7.62 -21.47 9.47
C ASN A 56 6.27 -20.74 9.35
N LEU A 57 5.32 -21.25 8.56
CA LEU A 57 4.02 -20.60 8.32
C LEU A 57 3.25 -20.37 9.61
N ASP A 58 3.36 -21.27 10.58
CA ASP A 58 2.66 -21.13 11.87
C ASP A 58 3.19 -19.91 12.64
N SER A 59 4.51 -19.82 12.83
CA SER A 59 5.16 -18.68 13.49
C SER A 59 4.99 -17.37 12.71
N LEU A 60 5.22 -17.40 11.40
CA LEU A 60 5.08 -16.21 10.53
C LEU A 60 3.63 -15.75 10.43
N GLY A 61 2.68 -16.69 10.38
CA GLY A 61 1.25 -16.43 10.34
C GLY A 61 0.74 -15.79 11.62
N LEU A 62 1.15 -16.32 12.78
CA LEU A 62 0.77 -15.75 14.07
C LEU A 62 1.38 -14.35 14.26
N GLN A 63 2.64 -14.18 13.88
CA GLN A 63 3.29 -12.86 13.88
C GLN A 63 2.58 -11.88 12.95
N ALA A 64 2.28 -12.29 11.71
CA ALA A 64 1.55 -11.48 10.75
C ALA A 64 0.14 -11.12 11.26
N PHE A 65 -0.55 -12.04 11.92
CA PHE A 65 -1.87 -11.79 12.49
C PHE A 65 -1.83 -10.75 13.62
N VAL A 66 -0.87 -10.87 14.54
CA VAL A 66 -0.70 -9.89 15.64
C VAL A 66 -0.32 -8.53 15.08
N LEU A 67 0.58 -8.48 14.10
CA LEU A 67 0.98 -7.22 13.44
C LEU A 67 -0.20 -6.59 12.67
N ALA A 68 -0.96 -7.39 11.91
CA ALA A 68 -2.10 -6.90 11.15
C ALA A 68 -3.21 -6.39 12.07
N SER A 69 -3.61 -7.18 13.08
CA SER A 69 -4.64 -6.76 14.04
C SER A 69 -4.21 -5.54 14.85
N GLY A 70 -2.97 -5.51 15.34
CA GLY A 70 -2.41 -4.36 16.05
C GLY A 70 -2.35 -3.09 15.17
N SER A 71 -1.93 -3.22 13.91
CA SER A 71 -1.88 -2.12 12.95
C SER A 71 -3.27 -1.58 12.61
N ILE A 72 -4.24 -2.47 12.38
CA ILE A 72 -5.64 -2.09 12.10
C ILE A 72 -6.25 -1.38 13.31
N LEU A 73 -6.12 -1.96 14.51
CA LEU A 73 -6.61 -1.36 15.75
C LEU A 73 -5.96 0.00 16.01
N GLY A 74 -4.64 0.10 15.86
CA GLY A 74 -3.91 1.36 16.01
C GLY A 74 -4.37 2.44 15.02
N SER A 75 -4.54 2.07 13.74
CA SER A 75 -5.04 2.97 12.70
C SER A 75 -6.45 3.48 13.02
N ILE A 76 -7.37 2.59 13.40
CA ILE A 76 -8.75 2.94 13.78
C ILE A 76 -8.78 3.84 15.02
N LEU A 77 -8.00 3.50 16.06
CA LEU A 77 -7.95 4.28 17.30
C LEU A 77 -7.45 5.70 17.06
N ILE A 78 -6.37 5.85 16.27
CA ILE A 78 -5.81 7.16 15.93
C ILE A 78 -6.78 7.95 15.05
N ALA A 79 -7.38 7.32 14.03
CA ALA A 79 -8.36 7.96 13.17
C ALA A 79 -9.59 8.44 13.96
N TRP A 80 -10.10 7.62 14.88
CA TRP A 80 -11.19 7.99 15.78
C TRP A 80 -10.81 9.13 16.73
N PHE A 81 -9.61 9.07 17.33
CA PHE A 81 -9.12 10.13 18.20
C PHE A 81 -8.96 11.46 17.46
N LEU A 82 -8.39 11.43 16.25
CA LEU A 82 -8.24 12.59 15.38
C LEU A 82 -9.61 13.14 14.97
N GLN A 83 -10.55 12.29 14.54
CA GLN A 83 -11.90 12.71 14.20
C GLN A 83 -12.60 13.35 15.41
N LYS A 84 -12.46 12.80 16.61
CA LYS A 84 -13.03 13.38 17.82
C LYS A 84 -12.38 14.71 18.20
N ARG A 85 -11.07 14.87 17.98
CA ARG A 85 -10.32 16.09 18.32
C ARG A 85 -10.53 17.23 17.32
N TYR A 86 -10.54 16.92 16.02
CA TYR A 86 -10.67 17.91 14.95
C TYR A 86 -12.13 18.15 14.54
N PHE A 87 -12.93 17.10 14.40
CA PHE A 87 -14.34 17.20 14.00
C PHE A 87 -15.30 17.40 15.17
N GLY A 88 -14.84 17.23 16.41
CA GLY A 88 -15.58 17.60 17.63
C GLY A 88 -15.58 19.10 17.94
N GLY A 89 -14.84 19.91 17.17
CA GLY A 89 -14.80 21.37 17.28
C GLY A 89 -15.76 22.13 16.35
N GLU A 90 -16.24 21.51 15.27
CA GLU A 90 -17.20 22.09 14.32
C GLU A 90 -18.66 21.68 14.62
N LYS A 91 -19.03 21.76 15.89
CA LYS A 91 -20.44 21.95 16.25
C LYS A 91 -20.60 23.30 16.95
N LYS A 92 -20.56 24.36 16.15
CA LYS A 92 -21.32 25.59 16.40
C LYS A 92 -21.77 26.16 15.07
#